data_AF-L8LSI2-F1
#
_entry.id   AF-L8LSI2-F1
#
_cell.length_a   1.000
_cell.length_b   1.000
_cell.length_c   1.000
_cell.angle_alpha   90.00
_cell.angle_beta   90.00
_cell.angle_gamma   90.00
#
_symmetry.space_group_name_H-M   'P 1'
#
loop_
_entity.id
_entity.type
_entity.pdbx_description
1 polymer ?
#
loop_
_entity_poly.entity_id
_entity_poly.type
_entity_poly.pdbx_seq_one_letter_code
_entity_poly.pdbx_strand_id
1 'polypeptide(L)'
;MTSNRVVTYQTRIDSSDYSFCHEMGTLFSQIELNLYRELNRSEKPLKDLKREYLIKYHINARQFNSICLILKGKIASVNECRKLQINNLKSQIKGLEVSLKKKRKALKKTPYSCGINGQKSPRAYLKWIIHQKERKLSKLKLKLPKINETKPSILFGGRKLWKKQFNLEANGYKNHQEWLADWRNARISGFTLVGSSDESKGNQNCQLIDKTLKVRIPPGLEHLYGKYYYFENITFPYGQDEINYALSRKQALTYKFSY
;
A
#
# COMPACT_ATOMS: atom_id res chain seq x y z
N MET A 1 0.08 19.62 -24.19
CA MET A 1 0.28 19.03 -22.85
C MET A 1 0.58 17.55 -23.04
N THR A 2 1.86 17.19 -23.15
CA THR A 2 2.28 15.78 -23.19
C THR A 2 1.98 15.16 -21.83
N SER A 3 1.02 14.25 -21.79
CA SER A 3 0.79 13.40 -20.62
C SER A 3 2.13 12.75 -20.24
N ASN A 4 2.64 12.99 -19.03
CA ASN A 4 3.81 12.31 -18.50
C ASN A 4 3.44 10.84 -18.29
N ARG A 5 3.59 10.04 -19.34
CA ARG A 5 3.32 8.60 -19.33
C ARG A 5 4.38 7.93 -18.47
N VAL A 6 3.97 7.42 -17.31
CA VAL A 6 4.81 6.55 -16.48
C VAL A 6 4.63 5.12 -17.00
N VAL A 7 5.74 4.48 -17.36
CA VAL A 7 5.79 3.07 -17.76
C VAL A 7 6.59 2.27 -16.73
N THR A 8 6.30 0.98 -16.59
CA THR A 8 6.98 0.09 -15.64
C THR A 8 7.32 -1.21 -16.34
N TYR A 9 8.60 -1.54 -16.33
CA TYR A 9 9.15 -2.77 -16.88
C TYR A 9 9.71 -3.62 -15.73
N GLN A 10 9.68 -4.93 -15.91
CA GLN A 10 10.13 -5.89 -14.90
C GLN A 10 11.11 -6.89 -15.52
N THR A 11 12.08 -7.28 -14.70
CA THR A 11 13.01 -8.37 -15.00
C THR A 11 13.34 -9.12 -13.71
N ARG A 12 13.95 -10.30 -13.83
CA ARG A 12 14.36 -11.13 -12.70
C ARG A 12 15.86 -10.93 -12.46
N ILE A 13 16.23 -10.86 -11.19
CA ILE A 13 17.61 -10.91 -10.72
C ILE A 13 17.96 -12.35 -10.32
N ASP A 14 19.25 -12.65 -10.24
CA ASP A 14 19.71 -13.97 -9.79
C ASP A 14 19.38 -14.18 -8.30
N SER A 15 19.12 -15.43 -7.96
CA SER A 15 18.97 -15.90 -6.58
C SER A 15 20.18 -15.59 -5.69
N SER A 16 21.39 -15.51 -6.27
CA SER A 16 22.61 -15.11 -5.53
C SER A 16 22.47 -13.73 -4.88
N ASP A 17 21.67 -12.85 -5.48
CA ASP A 17 21.56 -11.46 -5.07
C ASP A 17 20.45 -11.22 -4.04
N TYR A 18 19.70 -12.27 -3.69
CA TYR A 18 18.56 -12.18 -2.78
C TYR A 18 19.00 -11.80 -1.36
N SER A 19 20.17 -12.26 -0.91
CA SER A 19 20.71 -11.88 0.40
C SER A 19 20.97 -10.37 0.49
N PHE A 20 21.62 -9.78 -0.52
CA PHE A 20 21.82 -8.34 -0.60
C PHE A 20 20.49 -7.59 -0.58
N CYS A 21 19.53 -8.05 -1.39
CA CYS A 21 18.22 -7.43 -1.44
C CYS A 21 17.48 -7.53 -0.08
N HIS A 22 17.63 -8.64 0.62
CA HIS A 22 17.09 -8.87 1.96
C HIS A 22 17.60 -7.84 2.97
N GLU A 23 18.92 -7.66 3.05
CA GLU A 23 19.55 -6.70 3.96
C GLU A 23 19.12 -5.25 3.65
N MET A 24 19.16 -4.87 2.37
CA MET A 24 18.72 -3.55 1.92
C MET A 24 17.23 -3.30 2.24
N GLY A 25 16.36 -4.26 1.94
CA GLY A 25 14.94 -4.16 2.21
C GLY A 25 14.63 -4.10 3.71
N THR A 26 15.37 -4.84 4.52
CA THR A 26 15.24 -4.83 5.99
C THR A 26 15.58 -3.45 6.55
N LEU A 27 16.73 -2.89 6.17
CA LEU A 27 17.14 -1.55 6.58
C LEU A 27 16.12 -0.49 6.14
N PHE A 28 15.72 -0.49 4.87
CA PHE A 28 14.77 0.50 4.34
C PHE A 28 13.40 0.40 5.01
N SER A 29 12.92 -0.81 5.25
CA SER A 29 11.64 -1.05 5.92
C SER A 29 11.68 -0.60 7.38
N GLN A 30 12.78 -0.87 8.10
CA GLN A 30 12.97 -0.39 9.47
C GLN A 30 12.94 1.13 9.54
N ILE A 31 13.63 1.81 8.61
CA ILE A 31 13.66 3.26 8.52
C ILE A 31 12.26 3.81 8.20
N GLU A 32 11.57 3.25 7.22
CA GLU A 32 10.21 3.66 6.83
C GLU A 32 9.24 3.57 8.01
N LEU A 33 9.27 2.46 8.74
CA LEU A 33 8.43 2.20 9.90
C LEU A 33 8.66 3.19 11.03
N ASN A 34 9.93 3.47 11.34
CA ASN A 34 10.29 4.39 12.41
C ASN A 34 9.97 5.83 12.01
N LEU A 35 10.23 6.21 10.75
CA LEU A 35 9.85 7.52 10.23
C LEU A 35 8.33 7.73 10.29
N TYR A 36 7.53 6.72 9.92
CA TYR A 36 6.07 6.80 10.03
C TYR A 36 5.60 6.99 11.47
N ARG A 37 6.23 6.32 12.44
CA ARG A 37 5.88 6.45 13.86
C ARG A 37 6.21 7.85 14.37
N GLU A 38 7.38 8.38 14.01
CA GLU A 38 7.81 9.71 14.43
C GLU A 38 6.93 10.79 13.79
N LEU A 39 6.65 10.73 12.49
CA LEU A 39 5.73 11.67 11.84
C LEU A 39 4.32 11.69 12.44
N ASN A 40 3.92 10.64 13.16
CA ASN A 40 2.63 10.59 13.86
C ASN A 40 2.68 10.99 15.34
N ARG A 41 3.87 11.02 15.95
CA ARG A 41 4.08 11.27 17.39
C ARG A 41 4.74 12.62 17.67
N SER A 42 5.71 13.01 16.86
CA SER A 42 6.50 14.22 17.06
C SER A 42 6.05 15.34 16.12
N GLU A 43 6.14 16.57 16.60
CA GLU A 43 5.97 17.78 15.79
C GLU A 43 7.29 18.22 15.13
N LYS A 44 8.32 17.34 15.15
CA LYS A 44 9.63 17.65 14.56
C LYS A 44 9.48 17.88 13.05
N PRO A 45 10.09 18.94 12.50
CA PRO A 45 10.07 19.16 11.07
C PRO A 45 10.87 18.06 10.35
N LEU A 46 10.43 17.70 9.14
CA LEU A 46 11.06 16.65 8.33
C LEU A 46 12.56 16.88 8.07
N LYS A 47 13.00 18.14 8.06
CA LYS A 47 14.40 18.52 7.89
C LYS A 47 15.28 17.98 9.03
N ASP A 48 14.81 18.07 10.26
CA ASP A 48 15.56 17.63 11.44
C ASP A 48 15.55 16.11 11.53
N LEU A 49 14.39 15.49 11.27
CA LEU A 49 14.26 14.04 11.13
C LEU A 49 15.22 13.48 10.09
N LYS A 50 15.34 14.14 8.93
CA LYS A 50 16.31 13.76 7.91
C LYS A 50 17.73 13.72 8.48
N ARG A 51 18.19 14.80 9.11
CA ARG A 51 19.55 14.89 9.69
C ARG A 51 19.79 13.79 10.71
N GLU A 52 18.86 13.59 11.64
CA GLU A 52 18.93 12.53 12.66
C GLU A 52 19.01 11.13 12.02
N TYR A 53 18.22 10.88 10.98
CA TYR A 53 18.15 9.57 10.34
C TYR A 53 19.37 9.23 9.49
N LEU A 54 19.98 10.23 8.82
CA LEU A 54 21.24 10.01 8.09
C LEU A 54 22.32 9.51 9.05
N ILE A 55 22.41 10.11 10.24
CA ILE A 55 23.38 9.72 11.27
C ILE A 55 22.97 8.39 11.90
N LYS A 56 21.72 8.24 12.34
CA LYS A 56 21.26 7.06 13.10
C LYS A 56 21.32 5.75 12.31
N TYR A 57 20.95 5.78 11.02
CA TYR A 57 20.89 4.57 10.18
C TYR A 57 22.05 4.48 9.19
N HIS A 58 22.98 5.43 9.23
CA HIS A 58 24.13 5.49 8.32
C HIS A 58 23.69 5.35 6.86
N ILE A 59 22.74 6.19 6.44
CA ILE A 59 22.20 6.24 5.07
C ILE A 59 22.53 7.57 4.41
N ASN A 60 22.49 7.61 3.08
CA ASN A 60 22.70 8.85 2.34
C ASN A 60 21.39 9.64 2.15
N ALA A 61 21.53 10.93 1.81
CA ALA A 61 20.38 11.84 1.67
C ALA A 61 19.38 11.42 0.58
N ARG A 62 19.84 10.80 -0.51
CA ARG A 62 19.00 10.35 -1.63
C ARG A 62 18.21 9.10 -1.26
N GLN A 63 18.80 8.18 -0.48
CA GLN A 63 18.13 7.01 0.07
C GLN A 63 17.03 7.44 1.03
N PHE A 64 17.31 8.38 1.95
CA PHE A 64 16.28 8.95 2.82
C PHE A 64 15.14 9.59 2.03
N ASN A 65 15.47 10.39 1.00
CA ASN A 65 14.47 11.04 0.15
C ASN A 65 13.58 10.01 -0.55
N SER A 66 14.16 8.90 -1.04
CA SER A 66 13.41 7.80 -1.67
C SER A 66 12.42 7.18 -0.68
N ILE A 67 12.88 6.81 0.52
CA ILE A 67 12.03 6.23 1.58
C ILE A 67 10.92 7.22 1.97
N CYS A 68 11.25 8.49 2.15
CA CYS A 68 10.30 9.53 2.50
C CYS A 68 9.23 9.73 1.42
N LEU A 69 9.61 9.71 0.14
CA LEU A 69 8.67 9.85 -0.97
C LEU A 69 7.68 8.69 -1.02
N ILE A 70 8.19 7.45 -0.90
CA ILE A 70 7.35 6.25 -0.88
C ILE A 70 6.39 6.28 0.32
N LEU A 71 6.89 6.66 1.51
CA LEU A 71 6.05 6.77 2.69
C LEU A 71 4.95 7.84 2.52
N LYS A 72 5.29 9.01 2.00
CA LYS A 72 4.31 10.06 1.67
C LYS A 72 3.26 9.56 0.69
N GLY A 73 3.67 8.81 -0.33
CA GLY A 73 2.76 8.15 -1.27
C GLY A 73 1.79 7.19 -0.60
N LYS A 74 2.28 6.35 0.33
CA LYS A 74 1.43 5.44 1.12
C LYS A 74 0.44 6.22 2.00
N ILE A 75 0.88 7.30 2.66
CA ILE A 75 0.01 8.17 3.48
C ILE A 75 -1.08 8.81 2.62
N ALA A 76 -0.71 9.39 1.47
CA ALA A 76 -1.64 9.99 0.53
C ALA A 76 -2.66 8.96 0.02
N SER A 77 -2.21 7.77 -0.35
CA SER A 77 -3.07 6.67 -0.80
C SER A 77 -4.11 6.27 0.26
N VAL A 78 -3.71 6.14 1.53
CA VAL A 78 -4.66 5.83 2.61
C VAL A 78 -5.69 6.94 2.81
N ASN A 79 -5.26 8.20 2.73
CA ASN A 79 -6.16 9.34 2.83
C ASN A 79 -7.19 9.37 1.69
N GLU A 80 -6.75 9.13 0.45
CA GLU A 80 -7.65 9.04 -0.71
C GLU A 80 -8.61 7.85 -0.61
N CYS A 81 -8.12 6.67 -0.19
CA CYS A 81 -8.97 5.51 0.06
C CYS A 81 -10.04 5.80 1.11
N ARG A 82 -9.70 6.57 2.16
CA ARG A 82 -10.66 6.99 3.19
C ARG A 82 -11.72 7.94 2.63
N LYS A 83 -11.32 8.94 1.83
CA LYS A 83 -12.28 9.84 1.15
C LYS A 83 -13.26 9.04 0.29
N LEU A 84 -12.73 8.11 -0.52
CA LEU A 84 -13.54 7.22 -1.35
C LEU A 84 -14.49 6.36 -0.51
N GLN A 85 -14.00 5.80 0.60
CA GLN A 85 -14.81 5.01 1.52
C GLN A 85 -15.98 5.82 2.12
N ILE A 86 -15.71 7.06 2.55
CA ILE A 86 -16.74 7.97 3.08
C ILE A 86 -17.78 8.27 2.00
N ASN A 87 -17.36 8.59 0.78
CA ASN A 87 -18.26 8.88 -0.34
C ASN A 87 -19.12 7.68 -0.70
N ASN A 88 -18.52 6.48 -0.75
CA ASN A 88 -19.25 5.23 -0.99
C ASN A 88 -20.30 4.98 0.10
N LEU A 89 -19.97 5.20 1.38
CA LEU A 89 -20.93 5.05 2.47
C LEU A 89 -22.08 6.06 2.39
N LYS A 90 -21.78 7.34 2.09
CA LYS A 90 -22.81 8.37 1.87
C LYS A 90 -23.75 7.98 0.73
N SER A 91 -23.20 7.53 -0.40
CA SER A 91 -23.97 7.07 -1.55
C SER A 91 -24.86 5.87 -1.21
N GLN A 92 -24.32 4.88 -0.49
CA GLN A 92 -25.08 3.72 -0.04
C GLN A 92 -26.23 4.09 0.91
N ILE A 93 -26.00 5.01 1.85
CA ILE A 93 -27.03 5.52 2.76
C ILE A 93 -28.15 6.19 1.95
N LYS A 94 -27.82 7.12 1.06
CA LYS A 94 -28.79 7.80 0.20
C LYS A 94 -29.59 6.83 -0.65
N GLY A 95 -28.93 5.84 -1.27
CA GLY A 95 -29.58 4.80 -2.07
C GLY A 95 -30.55 3.95 -1.25
N LEU A 96 -30.19 3.60 -0.01
CA LEU A 96 -31.07 2.85 0.89
C LEU A 96 -32.27 3.69 1.35
N GLU A 97 -32.10 4.97 1.66
CA GLU A 97 -33.19 5.87 2.04
C GLU A 97 -34.23 6.00 0.92
N VAL A 98 -33.77 6.19 -0.33
CA VAL A 98 -34.64 6.22 -1.51
C VAL A 98 -35.36 4.87 -1.70
N SER A 99 -34.63 3.76 -1.56
CA SER A 99 -35.19 2.41 -1.67
C SER A 99 -36.28 2.16 -0.60
N LEU A 100 -36.04 2.59 0.63
CA LEU A 100 -37.00 2.49 1.73
C LEU A 100 -38.23 3.35 1.49
N LYS A 101 -38.08 4.59 1.01
CA LYS A 101 -39.21 5.45 0.64
C LYS A 101 -40.11 4.79 -0.40
N LYS A 102 -39.53 4.21 -1.45
CA LYS A 102 -40.27 3.45 -2.49
C LYS A 102 -40.99 2.24 -1.91
N LYS A 103 -40.31 1.43 -1.09
CA LYS A 103 -40.88 0.22 -0.50
C LYS A 103 -41.98 0.52 0.53
N ARG A 104 -41.83 1.57 1.34
CA ARG A 104 -42.89 2.04 2.25
C ARG A 104 -44.13 2.50 1.48
N LYS A 105 -43.97 3.20 0.36
CA LYS A 105 -45.10 3.52 -0.55
C LYS A 105 -45.75 2.27 -1.12
N ALA A 106 -44.96 1.30 -1.61
CA ALA A 106 -45.48 0.03 -2.11
C ALA A 106 -46.26 -0.72 -1.01
N LEU A 107 -45.75 -0.76 0.22
CA LEU A 107 -46.41 -1.40 1.35
C LEU A 107 -47.78 -0.78 1.65
N LYS A 108 -47.95 0.53 1.49
CA LYS A 108 -49.27 1.17 1.65
C LYS A 108 -50.28 0.71 0.59
N LYS A 109 -49.81 0.43 -0.63
CA LYS A 109 -50.64 -0.05 -1.75
C LYS A 109 -50.92 -1.56 -1.72
N THR A 110 -50.08 -2.34 -1.04
CA THR A 110 -50.25 -3.80 -0.98
C THR A 110 -51.42 -4.16 -0.05
N PRO A 111 -52.43 -4.89 -0.53
CA PRO A 111 -53.57 -5.29 0.30
C PRO A 111 -53.15 -6.27 1.40
N TYR A 112 -53.99 -6.40 2.42
CA TYR A 112 -53.83 -7.44 3.44
C TYR A 112 -54.10 -8.81 2.81
N SER A 113 -53.25 -9.78 3.13
CA SER A 113 -53.34 -11.15 2.64
C SER A 113 -52.71 -12.10 3.66
N CYS A 114 -53.29 -13.29 3.81
CA CYS A 114 -52.70 -14.40 4.53
C CYS A 114 -51.66 -15.11 3.64
N GLY A 115 -50.72 -15.81 4.28
CA GLY A 115 -49.81 -16.69 3.58
C GLY A 115 -50.52 -17.97 3.14
N ILE A 116 -50.11 -18.55 2.01
CA ILE A 116 -50.63 -19.83 1.52
C ILE A 116 -49.51 -20.88 1.66
N ASN A 117 -49.85 -22.09 2.09
CA ASN A 117 -48.94 -23.25 2.17
C ASN A 117 -47.61 -22.95 2.90
N GLY A 118 -47.68 -22.24 4.05
CA GLY A 118 -46.51 -21.89 4.86
C GLY A 118 -45.63 -20.75 4.32
N GLN A 119 -45.98 -20.18 3.15
CA GLN A 119 -45.25 -19.03 2.59
C GLN A 119 -45.70 -17.71 3.23
N LYS A 120 -44.79 -16.73 3.31
CA LYS A 120 -45.14 -15.38 3.78
C LYS A 120 -46.02 -14.68 2.76
N SER A 121 -47.06 -13.99 3.23
CA SER A 121 -47.85 -13.13 2.35
C SER A 121 -46.98 -12.02 1.72
N PRO A 122 -47.33 -11.51 0.53
CA PRO A 122 -46.57 -10.45 -0.14
C PRO A 122 -46.34 -9.23 0.76
N ARG A 123 -47.35 -8.87 1.57
CA ARG A 123 -47.26 -7.77 2.55
C ARG A 123 -46.28 -8.08 3.67
N ALA A 124 -46.31 -9.30 4.23
CA ALA A 124 -45.40 -9.73 5.28
C ALA A 124 -43.94 -9.81 4.80
N TYR A 125 -43.72 -10.33 3.59
CA TYR A 125 -42.40 -10.35 2.96
C TYR A 125 -41.86 -8.93 2.73
N LEU A 126 -42.70 -8.01 2.24
CA LEU A 126 -42.30 -6.62 2.04
C LEU A 126 -41.95 -5.91 3.36
N LYS A 127 -42.71 -6.15 4.44
CA LYS A 127 -42.36 -5.68 5.80
C LYS A 127 -41.00 -6.20 6.23
N TRP A 128 -40.73 -7.49 6.02
CA TRP A 128 -39.43 -8.08 6.35
C TRP A 128 -38.29 -7.43 5.56
N ILE A 129 -38.44 -7.20 4.25
CA ILE A 129 -37.42 -6.49 3.44
C ILE A 129 -37.18 -5.08 3.98
N ILE A 130 -38.24 -4.34 4.30
CA ILE A 130 -38.14 -2.98 4.86
C ILE A 130 -37.32 -3.03 6.16
N HIS A 131 -37.67 -3.93 7.06
CA HIS A 131 -36.96 -4.11 8.33
C HIS A 131 -35.47 -4.43 8.13
N GLN A 132 -35.13 -5.36 7.24
CA GLN A 132 -33.71 -5.68 6.95
C GLN A 132 -32.95 -4.48 6.38
N LYS A 133 -33.60 -3.69 5.51
CA LYS A 133 -33.00 -2.46 4.96
C LYS A 133 -32.84 -1.36 6.00
N GLU A 134 -33.79 -1.20 6.92
CA GLU A 134 -33.69 -0.26 8.04
C GLU A 134 -32.54 -0.64 8.99
N ARG A 135 -32.40 -1.93 9.31
CA ARG A 135 -31.26 -2.43 10.08
C ARG A 135 -29.94 -2.13 9.38
N LYS A 136 -29.85 -2.37 8.06
CA LYS A 136 -28.65 -2.03 7.28
C LYS A 136 -28.39 -0.53 7.29
N LEU A 137 -29.41 0.29 7.10
CA LEU A 137 -29.30 1.75 7.13
C LEU A 137 -28.77 2.24 8.49
N SER A 138 -29.35 1.76 9.60
CA SER A 138 -28.90 2.09 10.95
C SER A 138 -27.42 1.75 11.17
N LYS A 139 -27.00 0.54 10.77
CA LYS A 139 -25.58 0.13 10.83
C LYS A 139 -24.66 1.07 10.03
N LEU A 140 -25.07 1.48 8.83
CA LEU A 140 -24.27 2.38 8.00
C LEU A 140 -24.22 3.80 8.59
N LYS A 141 -25.34 4.31 9.12
CA LYS A 141 -25.40 5.61 9.81
C LYS A 141 -24.51 5.65 11.05
N LEU A 142 -24.41 4.55 11.80
CA LEU A 142 -23.48 4.43 12.93
C LEU A 142 -22.02 4.30 12.50
N LYS A 143 -21.75 3.71 11.32
CA LYS A 143 -20.39 3.47 10.82
C LYS A 143 -19.75 4.73 10.23
N LEU A 144 -20.54 5.60 9.59
CA LEU A 144 -20.06 6.83 8.96
C LEU A 144 -19.34 7.78 9.93
N PRO A 145 -19.90 8.17 11.10
CA PRO A 145 -19.23 9.08 12.04
C PRO A 145 -17.94 8.45 12.58
N LYS A 146 -17.96 7.16 12.93
CA LYS A 146 -16.76 6.43 13.39
C LYS A 146 -15.60 6.53 12.39
N ILE A 147 -15.88 6.41 11.09
CA ILE A 147 -14.85 6.55 10.05
C ILE A 147 -14.36 7.98 9.91
N ASN A 148 -15.21 8.99 10.14
CA ASN A 148 -14.82 10.40 10.09
C ASN A 148 -13.97 10.82 11.31
N GLU A 149 -14.24 10.26 12.48
CA GLU A 149 -13.51 10.56 13.72
C GLU A 149 -12.14 9.83 13.79
N THR A 150 -12.07 8.60 13.28
CA THR A 150 -10.85 7.77 13.41
C THR A 150 -9.74 8.26 12.47
N LYS A 151 -8.58 8.66 13.01
CA LYS A 151 -7.39 9.00 12.22
C LYS A 151 -6.96 7.80 11.34
N PRO A 152 -6.69 8.01 10.03
CA PRO A 152 -6.25 6.94 9.16
C PRO A 152 -4.86 6.48 9.57
N SER A 153 -4.68 5.16 9.60
CA SER A 153 -3.39 4.54 9.91
C SER A 153 -2.96 3.57 8.82
N ILE A 154 -1.64 3.48 8.64
CA ILE A 154 -1.02 2.50 7.75
C ILE A 154 -0.75 1.24 8.56
N LEU A 155 -1.20 0.10 8.04
CA LEU A 155 -0.88 -1.22 8.57
C LEU A 155 0.13 -1.91 7.65
N PHE A 156 1.41 -1.78 7.99
CA PHE A 156 2.51 -2.46 7.30
C PHE A 156 2.34 -3.99 7.40
N GLY A 157 2.64 -4.73 6.34
CA GLY A 157 2.38 -6.18 6.24
C GLY A 157 0.93 -6.54 5.84
N GLY A 158 0.02 -5.56 5.86
CA GLY A 158 -1.33 -5.70 5.32
C GLY A 158 -2.35 -6.33 6.27
N ARG A 159 -3.62 -5.90 6.15
CA ARG A 159 -4.69 -6.33 7.05
C ARG A 159 -5.06 -7.81 6.93
N LYS A 160 -4.90 -8.40 5.74
CA LYS A 160 -5.20 -9.82 5.50
C LYS A 160 -4.29 -10.71 6.34
N LEU A 161 -2.98 -10.48 6.28
CA LEU A 161 -2.00 -11.27 7.04
C LEU A 161 -2.12 -11.02 8.54
N TRP A 162 -2.37 -9.77 8.98
CA TRP A 162 -2.64 -9.47 10.38
C TRP A 162 -3.79 -10.33 10.95
N LYS A 163 -4.88 -10.49 10.20
CA LYS A 163 -6.05 -11.25 10.65
C LYS A 163 -5.80 -12.76 10.76
N LYS A 164 -4.79 -13.30 10.08
CA LYS A 164 -4.49 -14.74 10.13
C LYS A 164 -4.10 -15.21 11.54
N GLN A 165 -3.56 -14.31 12.38
CA GLN A 165 -3.15 -14.62 13.75
C GLN A 165 -4.29 -15.15 14.63
N PHE A 166 -5.54 -14.80 14.34
CA PHE A 166 -6.70 -15.17 15.16
C PHE A 166 -7.20 -16.59 14.91
N ASN A 167 -6.81 -17.22 13.80
CA ASN A 167 -7.20 -18.59 13.44
C ASN A 167 -6.02 -19.28 12.73
N LEU A 168 -5.00 -19.71 13.48
CA LEU A 168 -3.73 -20.18 12.91
C LEU A 168 -3.89 -21.43 12.04
N GLU A 169 -4.55 -22.46 12.56
CA GLU A 169 -4.74 -23.75 11.88
C GLU A 169 -5.50 -23.58 10.56
N ALA A 170 -6.64 -22.87 10.58
CA ALA A 170 -7.42 -22.56 9.37
C ALA A 170 -6.65 -21.72 8.34
N ASN A 171 -5.56 -21.07 8.74
CA ASN A 171 -4.70 -20.26 7.87
C ASN A 171 -3.39 -20.97 7.47
N GLY A 172 -3.21 -22.24 7.87
CA GLY A 172 -2.05 -23.06 7.53
C GLY A 172 -0.81 -22.84 8.40
N TYR A 173 -0.96 -22.22 9.58
CA TYR A 173 0.16 -22.03 10.52
C TYR A 173 0.15 -23.09 11.62
N LYS A 174 1.31 -23.68 11.87
CA LYS A 174 1.52 -24.63 12.97
C LYS A 174 1.49 -23.93 14.32
N ASN A 175 2.06 -22.73 14.39
CA ASN A 175 2.15 -21.96 15.62
C ASN A 175 2.22 -20.45 15.35
N HIS A 176 2.16 -19.67 16.42
CA HIS A 176 2.19 -18.20 16.33
C HIS A 176 3.56 -17.67 15.86
N GLN A 177 4.65 -18.39 16.11
CA GLN A 177 6.00 -17.96 15.70
C GLN A 177 6.16 -17.99 14.18
N GLU A 178 5.61 -19.01 13.52
CA GLU A 178 5.59 -19.13 12.06
C GLU A 178 4.82 -17.94 11.44
N TRP A 179 3.63 -17.64 11.96
CA TRP A 179 2.89 -16.44 11.55
C TRP A 179 3.67 -15.14 11.80
N LEU A 180 4.37 -15.04 12.93
CA LEU A 180 5.13 -13.84 13.29
C LEU A 180 6.33 -13.65 12.34
N ALA A 181 6.98 -14.73 11.92
CA ALA A 181 8.05 -14.70 10.93
C ALA A 181 7.51 -14.19 9.59
N ASP A 182 6.40 -14.76 9.09
CA ASP A 182 5.71 -14.28 7.89
C ASP A 182 5.27 -12.82 8.02
N TRP A 183 4.75 -12.43 9.18
CA TRP A 183 4.31 -11.06 9.45
C TRP A 183 5.47 -10.07 9.40
N ARG A 184 6.64 -10.44 9.93
CA ARG A 184 7.85 -9.64 9.86
C ARG A 184 8.38 -9.57 8.43
N ASN A 185 8.42 -10.70 7.73
CA ASN A 185 8.86 -10.77 6.34
C ASN A 185 7.98 -9.95 5.40
N ALA A 186 6.65 -10.01 5.55
CA ALA A 186 5.72 -9.20 4.75
C ALA A 186 5.86 -7.68 4.99
N ARG A 187 6.49 -7.28 6.10
CA ARG A 187 6.83 -5.88 6.38
C ARG A 187 8.15 -5.46 5.76
N ILE A 188 8.97 -6.42 5.35
CA ILE A 188 10.15 -6.23 4.50
C ILE A 188 9.64 -6.20 3.06
N SER A 189 9.21 -5.04 2.59
CA SER A 189 8.52 -4.91 1.29
C SER A 189 9.45 -4.70 0.09
N GLY A 190 10.70 -5.13 0.21
CA GLY A 190 11.80 -4.72 -0.65
C GLY A 190 12.17 -3.25 -0.45
N PHE A 191 12.88 -2.66 -1.42
CA PHE A 191 13.30 -1.26 -1.37
C PHE A 191 13.12 -0.57 -2.72
N THR A 192 13.03 0.76 -2.69
CA THR A 192 12.85 1.58 -3.90
C THR A 192 13.84 2.73 -3.88
N LEU A 193 14.51 2.92 -5.01
CA LEU A 193 15.46 4.00 -5.25
C LEU A 193 14.84 4.91 -6.30
N VAL A 194 14.36 6.07 -5.85
CA VAL A 194 13.66 7.03 -6.69
C VAL A 194 14.69 7.87 -7.44
N GLY A 195 14.52 7.95 -8.76
CA GLY A 195 15.35 8.77 -9.63
C GLY A 195 14.81 10.19 -9.82
N SER A 196 15.65 11.05 -10.39
CA SER A 196 15.31 12.41 -10.82
C SER A 196 15.93 12.69 -12.19
N SER A 197 15.32 13.59 -12.97
CA SER A 197 15.86 14.03 -14.27
C SER A 197 17.20 14.75 -14.13
N ASP A 198 17.44 15.37 -12.98
CA ASP A 198 18.67 16.11 -12.70
C ASP A 198 19.83 15.20 -12.25
N GLU A 199 19.60 13.89 -12.17
CA GLU A 199 20.58 12.92 -11.68
C GLU A 199 21.27 12.18 -12.83
N SER A 200 22.54 11.84 -12.62
CA SER A 200 23.34 11.05 -13.55
C SER A 200 22.65 9.72 -13.86
N LYS A 201 22.44 9.43 -15.15
CA LYS A 201 21.71 8.24 -15.64
C LYS A 201 20.31 8.09 -15.02
N GLY A 202 19.67 9.20 -14.69
CA GLY A 202 18.30 9.25 -14.17
C GLY A 202 18.14 8.84 -12.71
N ASN A 203 19.20 8.37 -12.03
CA ASN A 203 19.18 7.98 -10.62
C ASN A 203 20.59 7.87 -10.03
N GLN A 204 20.88 8.63 -8.97
CA GLN A 204 22.20 8.66 -8.34
C GLN A 204 22.52 7.38 -7.55
N ASN A 205 21.50 6.73 -6.98
CA ASN A 205 21.68 5.54 -6.14
C ASN A 205 21.65 4.23 -6.93
N CYS A 206 21.17 4.23 -8.17
CA CYS A 206 20.99 3.02 -8.95
C CYS A 206 21.13 3.33 -10.44
N GLN A 207 22.15 2.78 -11.10
CA GLN A 207 22.47 3.12 -12.48
C GLN A 207 22.57 1.86 -13.32
N LEU A 208 21.75 1.78 -14.38
CA LEU A 208 21.92 0.77 -15.41
C LEU A 208 23.03 1.23 -16.37
N ILE A 209 24.07 0.42 -16.50
CA ILE A 209 25.21 0.63 -17.40
C ILE A 209 25.31 -0.61 -18.26
N ASP A 210 24.90 -0.49 -19.52
CA ASP A 210 24.75 -1.60 -20.46
C ASP A 210 23.82 -2.69 -19.89
N LYS A 211 24.38 -3.78 -19.33
CA LYS A 211 23.65 -4.87 -18.68
C LYS A 211 23.97 -5.03 -17.20
N THR A 212 24.74 -4.11 -16.63
CA THR A 212 25.15 -4.14 -15.23
C THR A 212 24.40 -3.05 -14.46
N LEU A 213 23.68 -3.45 -13.42
CA LEU A 213 22.98 -2.53 -12.54
C LEU A 213 23.86 -2.21 -11.32
N LYS A 214 24.34 -0.98 -11.25
CA LYS A 214 25.17 -0.47 -10.16
C LYS A 214 24.31 0.18 -9.08
N VAL A 215 24.33 -0.35 -7.87
CA VAL A 215 23.58 0.17 -6.72
C VAL A 215 24.52 0.77 -5.68
N ARG A 216 24.25 1.99 -5.21
CA ARG A 216 24.96 2.61 -4.11
C ARG A 216 24.49 2.03 -2.78
N ILE A 217 25.44 1.48 -2.04
CA ILE A 217 25.20 0.89 -0.73
C ILE A 217 25.12 1.99 0.33
N PRO A 218 24.19 1.91 1.30
CA PRO A 218 24.18 2.79 2.47
C PRO A 218 25.46 2.62 3.29
N PRO A 219 26.07 3.70 3.81
CA PRO A 219 27.26 3.62 4.66
C PRO A 219 27.22 2.55 5.75
N GLY A 220 26.07 2.30 6.38
CA GLY A 220 25.89 1.27 7.41
C GLY A 220 26.10 -0.17 6.94
N LEU A 221 25.96 -0.44 5.65
CA LEU A 221 26.12 -1.77 5.05
C LEU A 221 27.41 -1.90 4.22
N GLU A 222 28.24 -0.86 4.16
CA GLU A 222 29.48 -0.89 3.34
C GLU A 222 30.48 -1.94 3.83
N HIS A 223 30.45 -2.32 5.11
CA HIS A 223 31.29 -3.37 5.66
C HIS A 223 30.98 -4.77 5.11
N LEU A 224 29.76 -5.00 4.63
CA LEU A 224 29.32 -6.29 4.07
C LEU A 224 29.50 -6.35 2.55
N TYR A 225 29.18 -5.25 1.87
CA TYR A 225 29.02 -5.25 0.41
C TYR A 225 29.91 -4.23 -0.31
N GLY A 226 30.73 -3.47 0.43
CA GLY A 226 31.55 -2.38 -0.12
C GLY A 226 30.74 -1.13 -0.45
N LYS A 227 31.27 -0.25 -1.31
CA LYS A 227 30.62 1.03 -1.67
C LYS A 227 29.50 0.88 -2.71
N TYR A 228 29.62 -0.11 -3.59
CA TYR A 228 28.66 -0.38 -4.66
C TYR A 228 28.42 -1.88 -4.78
N TYR A 229 27.17 -2.24 -5.02
CA TYR A 229 26.77 -3.60 -5.40
C TYR A 229 26.45 -3.62 -6.90
N TYR A 230 26.82 -4.71 -7.58
CA TYR A 230 26.63 -4.87 -9.02
C TYR A 230 25.76 -6.10 -9.28
N PHE A 231 24.65 -5.90 -9.99
CA PHE A 231 23.88 -7.00 -10.55
C PHE A 231 24.29 -7.16 -12.01
N GLU A 232 24.76 -8.34 -12.37
CA GLU A 232 25.18 -8.65 -13.74
C GLU A 232 24.02 -9.19 -14.57
N ASN A 233 24.14 -9.11 -15.90
CA ASN A 233 23.20 -9.68 -16.86
C ASN A 233 21.74 -9.20 -16.74
N ILE A 234 21.54 -7.97 -16.28
CA ILE A 234 20.22 -7.34 -16.20
C ILE A 234 19.75 -6.95 -17.60
N THR A 235 18.75 -7.67 -18.08
CA THR A 235 18.09 -7.42 -19.36
C THR A 235 16.58 -7.43 -19.17
N PHE A 236 15.88 -6.49 -19.78
CA PHE A 236 14.42 -6.41 -19.70
C PHE A 236 13.80 -7.09 -20.92
N PRO A 237 13.03 -8.19 -20.76
CA PRO A 237 12.41 -8.87 -21.90
C PRO A 237 11.47 -7.97 -22.71
N TYR A 238 10.89 -6.96 -22.05
CA TYR A 238 10.00 -5.98 -22.65
C TYR A 238 10.43 -4.57 -22.24
N GLY A 239 10.38 -3.63 -23.18
CA GLY A 239 10.65 -2.21 -22.91
C GLY A 239 12.13 -1.83 -22.79
N GLN A 240 13.06 -2.71 -23.18
CA GLN A 240 14.49 -2.39 -23.18
C GLN A 240 14.81 -1.14 -24.02
N ASP A 241 14.19 -1.03 -25.20
CA ASP A 241 14.37 0.13 -26.08
C ASP A 241 13.85 1.43 -25.45
N GLU A 242 12.75 1.35 -24.70
CA GLU A 242 12.21 2.50 -23.99
C GLU A 242 13.10 2.92 -22.82
N ILE A 243 13.70 1.96 -22.11
CA ILE A 243 14.68 2.24 -21.04
C ILE A 243 15.93 2.89 -21.65
N ASN A 244 16.44 2.36 -22.75
CA ASN A 244 17.59 2.92 -23.47
C ASN A 244 17.28 4.34 -23.96
N TYR A 245 16.08 4.55 -24.50
CA TYR A 245 15.59 5.87 -24.90
C TYR A 245 15.54 6.83 -23.71
N ALA A 246 14.96 6.42 -22.58
CA ALA A 246 14.90 7.22 -21.36
C ALA A 246 16.30 7.60 -20.83
N LEU A 247 17.25 6.65 -20.84
CA LEU A 247 18.65 6.90 -20.50
C LEU A 247 19.30 7.93 -21.44
N SER A 248 19.09 7.79 -22.75
CA SER A 248 19.63 8.73 -23.76
C SER A 248 19.11 10.16 -23.57
N ARG A 249 17.86 10.30 -23.12
CA ARG A 249 17.18 11.57 -22.87
C ARG A 249 17.37 12.10 -21.45
N LYS A 250 18.19 11.44 -20.61
CA LYS A 250 18.40 11.78 -19.20
C LYS A 250 17.09 11.89 -18.41
N GLN A 251 16.13 11.00 -18.69
CA GLN A 251 14.88 10.93 -17.94
C GLN A 251 15.09 10.27 -16.58
N ALA A 252 14.23 10.61 -15.61
CA ALA A 252 14.25 10.01 -14.28
C ALA A 252 13.92 8.51 -14.34
N LEU A 253 14.72 7.67 -13.70
CA LEU A 253 14.49 6.23 -13.60
C LEU A 253 14.34 5.80 -12.14
N THR A 254 13.22 5.17 -11.82
CA THR A 254 12.98 4.63 -10.48
C THR A 254 13.16 3.12 -10.51
N TYR A 255 13.99 2.60 -9.63
CA TYR A 255 14.24 1.17 -9.50
C TYR A 255 13.56 0.65 -8.24
N LYS A 256 12.73 -0.38 -8.41
CA LYS A 256 12.05 -1.06 -7.31
C LYS A 256 12.52 -2.50 -7.26
N PHE A 257 13.02 -2.91 -6.10
CA PHE A 257 13.46 -4.28 -5.84
C PHE A 257 12.38 -4.98 -5.02
N SER A 258 11.97 -6.16 -5.46
CA SER A 258 11.01 -7.03 -4.79
C SER A 258 11.48 -8.45 -5.02
N TYR A 259 11.66 -9.20 -3.95
CA TYR A 259 12.27 -10.53 -3.90
C TYR A 259 11.48 -11.42 -2.96
#